data_AF-A0A4P9TEE1-F1
#
_entry.id   AF-A0A4P9TEE1-F1
#
_cell.length_a   1.000
_cell.length_b   1.000
_cell.length_c   1.000
_cell.angle_alpha   90.00
_cell.angle_beta   90.00
_cell.angle_gamma   90.00
#
_symmetry.space_group_name_H-M   'P 1'
#
loop_
_entity.id
_entity.type
_entity.pdbx_description
1 polymer ?
#
loop_
_entity_poly.entity_id
_entity_poly.type
_entity_poly.pdbx_seq_one_letter_code
_entity_poly.pdbx_strand_id
1 'polypeptide(L)'
;MRYLEITVPEGRRRAVLDVLEDEGVDYVVSDETSGRGYTAVVRFPIPTQAVEPLLDRLRRAGIGDEASVVVLNAETVISEQFTTLRQRYSRGGQTGSRTSRQVLRTKADELTPPFAIYTVMLLISAVVATAGLLADSPAVVIGAMVIAPLLGPALAANVGIVTGDDRLKRTGFTYQIAGVAIVIAASVGLAVLARLAGLEPAGVDIVVATELEERVAPNLFSLAVALGAGIAGILSLTRGFSEAIVGVMIAAALIPPSAAVGITVAWGMSGAATGAAALVVVNVLSINLAALATLWIAGYRPQGLFEVSPTRTPTYTYAAIFGIGLLVLAAPLAGVTLLDFHTTELESATEAEVNAVLAESQYDGLEAEDVVVELDGDYPIQSVERIIVTVSSSEPGPVPGLADRLYEEISPHSDAGVTVEVQYVVTQQRGGNGDQQVSVRSTDGP
;
A
#
# COMPACT_ATOMS: atom_id res chain seq x y z
N MET A 1 -19.91 -20.54 -3.91
CA MET A 1 -20.69 -21.50 -4.72
C MET A 1 -21.40 -20.71 -5.81
N ARG A 2 -21.97 -21.35 -6.83
CA ARG A 2 -22.75 -20.66 -7.85
C ARG A 2 -24.10 -21.32 -8.02
N TYR A 3 -25.09 -20.54 -8.40
CA TYR A 3 -26.40 -21.05 -8.81
C TYR A 3 -26.58 -20.68 -10.28
N LEU A 4 -26.76 -21.68 -11.13
CA LEU A 4 -26.90 -21.49 -12.56
C LEU A 4 -28.37 -21.57 -12.93
N GLU A 5 -28.79 -20.68 -13.82
CA GLU A 5 -30.08 -20.72 -14.49
C GLU A 5 -29.84 -20.74 -16.01
N ILE A 6 -30.32 -21.79 -16.66
CA ILE A 6 -30.08 -22.05 -18.08
C ILE A 6 -31.42 -22.19 -18.79
N THR A 7 -31.64 -21.33 -19.79
CA THR A 7 -32.76 -21.49 -20.73
C THR A 7 -32.41 -22.56 -21.76
N VAL A 8 -33.33 -23.49 -21.99
CA VAL A 8 -33.10 -24.66 -22.84
C VAL A 8 -33.86 -24.53 -24.15
N PRO A 9 -33.17 -24.47 -25.30
CA PRO A 9 -33.78 -24.41 -26.62
C PRO A 9 -34.67 -25.62 -26.93
N GLU A 10 -35.59 -25.45 -27.89
CA GLU A 10 -36.39 -26.55 -28.42
C GLU A 10 -35.54 -27.75 -28.90
N GLY A 11 -35.98 -28.96 -28.57
CA GLY A 11 -35.30 -30.20 -28.94
C GLY A 11 -34.03 -30.53 -28.13
N ARG A 12 -33.56 -29.64 -27.26
CA ARG A 12 -32.31 -29.83 -26.48
C ARG A 12 -32.51 -30.24 -25.02
N ARG A 13 -33.76 -30.33 -24.55
CA ARG A 13 -34.10 -30.69 -23.16
C ARG A 13 -33.37 -31.94 -22.67
N ARG A 14 -33.48 -33.06 -23.38
CA ARG A 14 -32.84 -34.33 -22.97
C ARG A 14 -31.32 -34.21 -22.88
N ALA A 15 -30.68 -33.64 -23.89
CA ALA A 15 -29.23 -33.48 -23.92
C ALA A 15 -28.68 -32.66 -22.72
N VAL A 16 -29.41 -31.64 -22.26
CA VAL A 16 -29.02 -30.88 -21.06
C VAL A 16 -29.18 -31.71 -19.80
N LEU A 17 -30.31 -32.40 -19.66
CA LEU A 17 -30.58 -33.22 -18.48
C LEU A 17 -29.59 -34.38 -18.38
N ASP A 18 -29.28 -35.05 -19.50
CA ASP A 18 -28.31 -36.14 -19.56
C ASP A 18 -26.92 -35.66 -19.08
N VAL A 19 -26.48 -34.45 -19.47
CA VAL A 19 -25.20 -33.88 -19.01
C VAL A 19 -25.20 -33.60 -17.51
N LEU A 20 -26.32 -33.11 -16.95
CA LEU A 20 -26.44 -32.82 -15.52
C LEU A 20 -26.50 -34.11 -14.69
N GLU A 21 -27.20 -35.13 -15.19
CA GLU A 21 -27.27 -36.45 -14.57
C GLU A 21 -25.91 -37.15 -14.58
N ASP A 22 -25.18 -37.09 -15.69
CA ASP A 22 -23.82 -37.62 -15.81
C ASP A 22 -22.85 -36.98 -14.82
N GLU A 23 -22.99 -35.67 -14.56
CA GLU A 23 -22.18 -34.96 -13.57
C GLU A 23 -22.66 -35.22 -12.13
N GLY A 24 -23.87 -35.73 -11.94
CA GLY A 24 -24.48 -35.90 -10.62
C GLY A 24 -24.85 -34.57 -9.96
N VAL A 25 -25.34 -33.63 -10.77
CA VAL A 25 -25.82 -32.31 -10.32
C VAL A 25 -27.31 -32.41 -10.01
N ASP A 26 -27.73 -31.99 -8.82
CA ASP A 26 -29.17 -31.81 -8.52
C ASP A 26 -29.71 -30.61 -9.29
N TYR A 27 -30.82 -30.77 -9.99
CA TYR A 27 -31.41 -29.71 -10.80
C TYR A 27 -32.93 -29.62 -10.61
N VAL A 28 -33.47 -28.43 -10.86
CA VAL A 28 -34.89 -28.14 -10.94
C VAL A 28 -35.20 -27.69 -12.36
N VAL A 29 -36.21 -28.32 -12.96
CA VAL A 29 -36.71 -27.95 -14.30
C VAL A 29 -38.05 -27.28 -14.15
N SER A 30 -38.21 -26.12 -14.78
CA SER A 30 -39.51 -25.47 -14.96
C SER A 30 -39.79 -25.34 -16.45
N ASP A 31 -41.03 -25.62 -16.87
CA ASP A 31 -41.42 -25.42 -18.27
C ASP A 31 -41.48 -23.92 -18.58
N GLU A 32 -40.99 -23.54 -19.76
CA GLU A 32 -40.99 -22.14 -20.19
C GLU A 32 -42.18 -21.85 -21.11
N THR A 33 -42.96 -20.84 -20.77
CA THR A 33 -44.28 -20.60 -21.39
C THR A 33 -44.36 -19.33 -22.22
N SER A 34 -43.30 -18.50 -22.28
CA SER A 34 -43.31 -17.25 -23.04
C SER A 34 -43.27 -17.42 -24.57
N GLY A 35 -43.10 -18.64 -25.08
CA GLY A 35 -43.14 -18.93 -26.52
C GLY A 35 -41.96 -18.37 -27.32
N ARG A 36 -40.83 -18.08 -26.67
CA ARG A 36 -39.64 -17.45 -27.28
C ARG A 36 -38.61 -18.45 -27.82
N GLY A 37 -39.04 -19.65 -28.23
CA GLY A 37 -38.14 -20.70 -28.75
C GLY A 37 -37.38 -21.51 -27.68
N TYR A 38 -37.75 -21.36 -26.41
CA TYR A 38 -37.24 -22.14 -25.28
C TYR A 38 -38.35 -23.04 -24.73
N THR A 39 -37.97 -24.22 -24.26
CA THR A 39 -38.92 -25.22 -23.73
C THR A 39 -38.88 -25.35 -22.22
N ALA A 40 -37.76 -24.99 -21.61
CA ALA A 40 -37.57 -25.13 -20.17
C ALA A 40 -36.51 -24.16 -19.65
N VAL A 41 -36.58 -23.90 -18.35
CA VAL A 41 -35.52 -23.28 -17.57
C VAL A 41 -35.02 -24.31 -16.57
N VAL A 42 -33.72 -24.57 -16.58
CA VAL A 42 -33.06 -25.52 -15.68
C VAL A 42 -32.21 -24.74 -14.70
N ARG A 43 -32.44 -24.97 -13.40
CA ARG A 43 -31.77 -24.27 -12.32
C ARG A 43 -31.07 -25.25 -11.39
N PHE A 44 -29.82 -24.98 -11.02
CA PHE A 44 -29.08 -25.87 -10.15
C PHE A 44 -27.93 -25.17 -9.41
N PRO A 45 -27.65 -25.57 -8.16
CA PRO A 45 -26.44 -25.17 -7.47
C PRO A 45 -25.23 -25.98 -7.97
N ILE A 46 -24.10 -25.32 -8.13
CA ILE A 46 -22.84 -25.96 -8.53
C ILE A 46 -21.64 -25.38 -7.78
N PRO A 47 -20.64 -26.21 -7.42
CA PRO A 47 -19.37 -25.71 -6.92
C PRO A 47 -18.72 -24.78 -7.95
N THR A 48 -18.09 -23.70 -7.49
CA THR A 48 -17.46 -22.71 -8.40
C THR A 48 -16.46 -23.35 -9.35
N GLN A 49 -15.80 -24.44 -8.93
CA GLN A 49 -14.81 -25.19 -9.71
C GLN A 49 -15.41 -26.03 -10.84
N ALA A 50 -16.70 -26.39 -10.75
CA ALA A 50 -17.38 -27.23 -11.72
C ALA A 50 -18.17 -26.42 -12.76
N VAL A 51 -18.25 -25.09 -12.60
CA VAL A 51 -18.97 -24.19 -13.52
C VAL A 51 -18.42 -24.31 -14.95
N GLU A 52 -17.11 -24.08 -15.12
CA GLU A 52 -16.49 -24.05 -16.45
C GLU A 52 -16.48 -25.44 -17.14
N PRO A 53 -16.09 -26.53 -16.45
CA PRO A 53 -16.23 -27.89 -17.02
C PRO A 53 -17.66 -28.23 -17.45
N LEU A 54 -18.65 -27.85 -16.66
CA LEU A 54 -20.05 -28.09 -16.99
C LEU A 54 -20.50 -27.25 -18.20
N LEU A 55 -20.18 -25.96 -18.23
CA LEU A 55 -20.51 -25.09 -19.36
C LEU A 55 -19.86 -25.59 -20.67
N ASP A 56 -18.65 -26.11 -20.60
CA ASP A 56 -17.97 -26.73 -21.75
C ASP A 56 -18.65 -28.04 -22.20
N ARG A 57 -19.16 -28.86 -21.26
CA ARG A 57 -19.96 -30.06 -21.59
C ARG A 57 -21.29 -29.67 -22.22
N LEU A 58 -21.97 -28.67 -21.68
CA LEU A 58 -23.25 -28.17 -22.20
C LEU A 58 -23.08 -27.58 -23.61
N ARG A 59 -22.02 -26.80 -23.85
CA ARG A 59 -21.67 -26.32 -25.20
C ARG A 59 -21.46 -27.45 -26.20
N ARG A 60 -20.73 -28.50 -25.81
CA ARG A 60 -20.54 -29.70 -26.65
C ARG A 60 -21.84 -30.47 -26.90
N ALA A 61 -22.78 -30.44 -25.96
CA ALA A 61 -24.14 -30.97 -26.13
C ALA A 61 -25.03 -30.08 -27.03
N GLY A 62 -24.49 -28.97 -27.53
CA GLY A 62 -25.12 -28.05 -28.47
C GLY A 62 -26.01 -26.99 -27.82
N ILE A 63 -25.73 -26.64 -26.56
CA ILE A 63 -26.16 -25.38 -25.96
C ILE A 63 -25.26 -24.28 -26.55
N GLY A 64 -25.66 -23.76 -27.72
CA GLY A 64 -24.96 -22.68 -28.42
C GLY A 64 -25.19 -21.32 -27.78
N ASP A 65 -24.74 -20.25 -28.45
CA ASP A 65 -24.89 -18.85 -28.00
C ASP A 65 -26.36 -18.37 -27.89
N GLU A 66 -27.31 -19.18 -28.36
CA GLU A 66 -28.75 -18.93 -28.26
C GLU A 66 -29.31 -19.19 -26.85
N ALA A 67 -28.59 -19.91 -25.99
CA ALA A 67 -29.04 -20.17 -24.63
C ALA A 67 -28.60 -19.06 -23.67
N SER A 68 -29.55 -18.47 -22.96
CA SER A 68 -29.25 -17.60 -21.82
C SER A 68 -28.79 -18.45 -20.63
N VAL A 69 -27.59 -18.14 -20.13
CA VAL A 69 -26.99 -18.70 -18.92
C VAL A 69 -26.78 -17.57 -17.92
N VAL A 70 -27.49 -17.63 -16.79
CA VAL A 70 -27.34 -16.68 -15.69
C VAL A 70 -26.59 -17.37 -14.56
N VAL A 71 -25.52 -16.73 -14.08
CA VAL A 71 -24.69 -17.25 -12.99
C VAL A 71 -24.86 -16.34 -11.77
N LEU A 72 -25.51 -16.85 -10.74
CA LEU A 72 -25.76 -16.14 -9.49
C LEU A 72 -24.79 -16.61 -8.38
N ASN A 73 -24.53 -15.71 -7.43
CA ASN A 73 -23.84 -16.07 -6.19
C ASN A 73 -24.83 -16.72 -5.22
N ALA A 74 -24.54 -17.96 -4.82
CA ALA A 74 -25.25 -18.62 -3.73
C ALA A 74 -24.39 -18.53 -2.46
N GLU A 75 -24.96 -17.98 -1.40
CA GLU A 75 -24.31 -17.88 -0.08
C GLU A 75 -24.22 -19.24 0.60
N THR A 76 -25.32 -20.01 0.59
CA THR A 76 -25.38 -21.34 1.21
C THR A 76 -26.20 -22.31 0.35
N VAL A 77 -25.71 -23.55 0.24
CA VAL A 77 -26.43 -24.67 -0.39
C VAL A 77 -26.35 -25.86 0.57
N ILE A 78 -27.50 -26.41 0.94
CA ILE A 78 -27.61 -27.59 1.81
C ILE A 78 -28.14 -28.76 0.96
N SER A 79 -27.23 -29.61 0.47
CA SER A 79 -27.54 -30.83 -0.29
C SER A 79 -26.39 -31.85 -0.13
N GLU A 80 -26.73 -33.12 0.03
CA GLU A 80 -25.75 -34.22 0.09
C GLU A 80 -25.08 -34.44 -1.26
N GLN A 81 -25.84 -34.37 -2.36
CA GLN A 81 -25.31 -34.47 -3.71
C GLN A 81 -24.36 -33.30 -4.01
N PHE A 82 -24.73 -32.08 -3.62
CA PHE A 82 -23.86 -30.91 -3.75
C PHE A 82 -22.55 -31.09 -2.97
N THR A 83 -22.63 -31.65 -1.76
CA THR A 83 -21.45 -31.92 -0.92
C THR A 83 -20.53 -32.96 -1.58
N THR A 84 -21.12 -34.01 -2.15
CA THR A 84 -20.40 -35.07 -2.89
C THR A 84 -19.75 -34.52 -4.14
N LEU A 85 -20.48 -33.72 -4.91
CA LEU A 85 -19.98 -33.02 -6.10
C LEU A 85 -18.83 -32.08 -5.75
N ARG A 86 -19.01 -31.25 -4.70
CA ARG A 86 -17.96 -30.38 -4.17
C ARG A 86 -16.73 -31.19 -3.79
N GLN A 87 -16.89 -32.32 -3.10
CA GLN A 87 -15.77 -33.16 -2.68
C GLN A 87 -15.05 -33.82 -3.87
N ARG A 88 -15.79 -34.24 -4.91
CA ARG A 88 -15.22 -34.79 -6.16
C ARG A 88 -14.33 -33.75 -6.86
N TYR A 89 -14.84 -32.54 -7.01
CA TYR A 89 -14.07 -31.43 -7.60
C TYR A 89 -12.95 -30.92 -6.66
N SER A 90 -13.05 -31.19 -5.35
CA SER A 90 -12.00 -30.84 -4.36
C SER A 90 -10.90 -31.90 -4.19
N ARG A 91 -11.11 -33.17 -4.58
CA ARG A 91 -10.15 -34.28 -4.40
C ARG A 91 -9.13 -34.44 -5.53
N GLY A 92 -9.28 -33.72 -6.65
CA GLY A 92 -8.21 -33.58 -7.65
C GLY A 92 -7.10 -32.70 -7.08
N GLY A 93 -5.94 -33.29 -6.76
CA GLY A 93 -4.87 -32.67 -5.98
C GLY A 93 -4.46 -31.25 -6.38
N GLN A 94 -4.14 -30.46 -5.35
CA GLN A 94 -3.38 -29.19 -5.35
C GLN A 94 -3.16 -28.52 -6.71
N THR A 95 -4.15 -27.76 -7.17
CA THR A 95 -3.95 -26.48 -7.85
C THR A 95 -5.16 -25.65 -7.45
N GLY A 96 -4.97 -24.68 -6.56
CA GLY A 96 -6.05 -23.81 -6.07
C GLY A 96 -6.91 -23.34 -7.24
N SER A 97 -8.23 -23.39 -7.06
CA SER A 97 -9.24 -22.96 -8.03
C SER A 97 -8.77 -21.72 -8.79
N ARG A 98 -8.38 -21.90 -10.05
CA ARG A 98 -8.01 -20.77 -10.89
C ARG A 98 -9.33 -20.09 -11.22
N THR A 99 -9.61 -18.98 -10.55
CA THR A 99 -10.71 -18.09 -10.91
C THR A 99 -10.64 -17.83 -12.41
N SER A 100 -11.69 -18.20 -13.15
CA SER A 100 -11.69 -18.05 -14.61
C SER A 100 -11.34 -16.61 -15.01
N ARG A 101 -10.69 -16.44 -16.16
CA ARG A 101 -10.21 -15.12 -16.62
C ARG A 101 -11.36 -14.13 -16.74
N GLN A 102 -12.52 -14.60 -17.17
CA GLN A 102 -13.75 -13.81 -17.25
C GLN A 102 -14.15 -13.31 -15.85
N VAL A 103 -14.11 -14.19 -14.84
CA VAL A 103 -14.45 -13.82 -13.46
C VAL A 103 -13.42 -12.82 -12.88
N LEU A 104 -12.13 -12.96 -13.21
CA LEU A 104 -11.11 -11.97 -12.82
C LEU A 104 -11.35 -10.61 -13.45
N ARG A 105 -11.67 -10.57 -14.76
CA ARG A 105 -11.98 -9.33 -15.47
C ARG A 105 -13.21 -8.65 -14.87
N THR A 106 -14.29 -9.40 -14.68
CA THR A 106 -15.53 -8.88 -14.10
C THR A 106 -15.29 -8.32 -12.70
N LYS A 107 -14.63 -9.06 -11.81
CA LYS A 107 -14.30 -8.57 -10.47
C LYS A 107 -13.42 -7.31 -10.48
N ALA A 108 -12.41 -7.26 -11.34
CA ALA A 108 -11.53 -6.09 -11.42
C ALA A 108 -12.25 -4.84 -11.97
N ASP A 109 -13.18 -5.02 -12.91
CA ASP A 109 -14.02 -3.95 -13.45
C ASP A 109 -15.04 -3.49 -12.38
N GLU A 110 -15.68 -4.42 -11.66
CA GLU A 110 -16.63 -4.13 -10.57
C GLU A 110 -15.99 -3.37 -9.40
N LEU A 111 -14.73 -3.66 -9.08
CA LEU A 111 -13.97 -2.95 -8.04
C LEU A 111 -13.52 -1.55 -8.47
N THR A 112 -13.68 -1.19 -9.74
CA THR A 112 -13.32 0.14 -10.27
C THR A 112 -14.56 1.02 -10.32
N PRO A 113 -14.72 1.98 -9.39
CA PRO A 113 -15.92 2.81 -9.36
C PRO A 113 -16.01 3.75 -10.57
N PRO A 114 -17.20 4.30 -10.86
CA PRO A 114 -17.35 5.37 -11.85
C PRO A 114 -16.43 6.55 -11.54
N PHE A 115 -15.82 7.15 -12.58
CA PHE A 115 -14.78 8.17 -12.43
C PHE A 115 -15.19 9.37 -11.57
N ALA A 116 -16.48 9.77 -11.61
CA ALA A 116 -16.99 10.84 -10.76
C ALA A 116 -16.94 10.49 -9.26
N ILE A 117 -17.41 9.29 -8.90
CA ILE A 117 -17.37 8.80 -7.51
C ILE A 117 -15.92 8.59 -7.07
N TYR A 118 -15.09 8.02 -7.95
CA TYR A 118 -13.66 7.86 -7.73
C TYR A 118 -13.00 9.19 -7.36
N THR A 119 -13.24 10.23 -8.15
CA THR A 119 -12.68 11.57 -7.95
C THR A 119 -13.15 12.17 -6.61
N VAL A 120 -14.45 12.11 -6.30
CA VAL A 120 -14.99 12.66 -5.04
C VAL A 120 -14.38 11.96 -3.83
N MET A 121 -14.30 10.62 -3.86
CA MET A 121 -13.70 9.84 -2.77
C MET A 121 -12.22 10.19 -2.57
N LEU A 122 -11.46 10.39 -3.66
CA LEU A 122 -10.08 10.82 -3.58
C LEU A 122 -9.92 12.25 -3.07
N LEU A 123 -10.81 13.18 -3.44
CA LEU A 123 -10.78 14.54 -2.91
C LEU A 123 -11.03 14.54 -1.40
N ILE A 124 -12.02 13.77 -0.92
CA ILE A 124 -12.29 13.63 0.51
C ILE A 124 -11.09 12.99 1.21
N SER A 125 -10.56 11.89 0.67
CA SER A 125 -9.38 11.21 1.21
C SER A 125 -8.16 12.14 1.28
N ALA A 126 -7.90 12.92 0.23
CA ALA A 126 -6.80 13.89 0.20
C ALA A 126 -6.96 14.98 1.26
N VAL A 127 -8.18 15.52 1.45
CA VAL A 127 -8.46 16.50 2.49
C VAL A 127 -8.16 15.92 3.88
N VAL A 128 -8.68 14.73 4.17
CA VAL A 128 -8.48 14.06 5.47
C VAL A 128 -7.02 13.68 5.67
N ALA A 129 -6.33 13.17 4.65
CA ALA A 129 -4.91 12.81 4.72
C ALA A 129 -4.04 14.03 4.97
N THR A 130 -4.26 15.13 4.24
CA THR A 130 -3.49 16.37 4.40
C THR A 130 -3.70 16.96 5.79
N ALA A 131 -4.94 16.99 6.28
CA ALA A 131 -5.24 17.43 7.64
C ALA A 131 -4.63 16.51 8.69
N GLY A 132 -4.67 15.20 8.48
CA GLY A 132 -4.07 14.21 9.38
C GLY A 132 -2.55 14.34 9.48
N LEU A 133 -1.86 14.56 8.34
CA LEU A 133 -0.41 14.79 8.31
C LEU A 133 -0.03 16.13 8.95
N LEU A 134 -0.75 17.21 8.66
CA LEU A 134 -0.48 18.52 9.27
C LEU A 134 -0.79 18.57 10.77
N ALA A 135 -1.70 17.71 11.25
CA ALA A 135 -2.05 17.59 12.65
C ALA A 135 -1.29 16.46 13.37
N ASP A 136 -0.31 15.83 12.70
CA ASP A 136 0.48 14.70 13.20
C ASP A 136 -0.39 13.61 13.87
N SER A 137 -1.45 13.18 13.16
CA SER A 137 -2.46 12.26 13.68
C SER A 137 -2.52 10.96 12.87
N PRO A 138 -1.83 9.90 13.30
CA PRO A 138 -1.82 8.60 12.63
C PRO A 138 -3.24 8.04 12.41
N ALA A 139 -4.13 8.22 13.39
CA ALA A 139 -5.52 7.75 13.32
C ALA A 139 -6.32 8.41 12.19
N VAL A 140 -6.14 9.72 11.99
CA VAL A 140 -6.81 10.47 10.91
C VAL A 140 -6.24 10.06 9.55
N VAL A 141 -4.92 9.87 9.48
CA VAL A 141 -4.22 9.38 8.27
C VAL A 141 -4.72 8.00 7.87
N ILE A 142 -4.91 7.07 8.83
CA ILE A 142 -5.52 5.75 8.56
C ILE A 142 -6.96 5.90 8.08
N GLY A 143 -7.75 6.80 8.69
CA GLY A 143 -9.11 7.10 8.25
C GLY A 143 -9.17 7.53 6.78
N ALA A 144 -8.23 8.35 6.32
CA ALA A 144 -8.13 8.76 4.92
C ALA A 144 -7.88 7.59 3.96
N MET A 145 -7.06 6.62 4.36
CA MET A 145 -6.73 5.44 3.55
C MET A 145 -7.97 4.56 3.29
N VAL A 146 -8.86 4.43 4.28
CA VAL A 146 -10.08 3.61 4.18
C VAL A 146 -11.06 4.19 3.14
N ILE A 147 -11.03 5.50 2.92
CA ILE A 147 -11.94 6.19 1.98
C ILE A 147 -11.52 5.96 0.53
N ALA A 148 -10.22 5.80 0.24
CA ALA A 148 -9.70 5.83 -1.13
C ALA A 148 -9.89 4.50 -1.88
N PRO A 149 -10.63 4.49 -3.01
CA PRO A 149 -10.90 3.26 -3.78
C PRO A 149 -9.75 2.89 -4.74
N LEU A 150 -8.54 2.68 -4.23
CA LEU A 150 -7.34 2.43 -5.04
C LEU A 150 -7.12 0.96 -5.44
N LEU A 151 -7.85 0.02 -4.83
CA LEU A 151 -7.75 -1.41 -5.15
C LEU A 151 -8.16 -1.73 -6.59
N GLY A 152 -9.34 -1.28 -7.02
CA GLY A 152 -9.87 -1.55 -8.36
C GLY A 152 -8.91 -1.18 -9.48
N PRO A 153 -8.43 0.08 -9.54
CA PRO A 153 -7.47 0.53 -10.54
C PRO A 153 -6.17 -0.30 -10.59
N ALA A 154 -5.64 -0.70 -9.43
CA ALA A 154 -4.45 -1.55 -9.33
C ALA A 154 -4.71 -2.95 -9.94
N LEU A 155 -5.86 -3.55 -9.64
CA LEU A 155 -6.23 -4.85 -10.15
C LEU A 155 -6.58 -4.82 -11.64
N ALA A 156 -7.34 -3.81 -12.09
CA ALA A 156 -7.74 -3.63 -13.49
C ALA A 156 -6.53 -3.53 -14.42
N ALA A 157 -5.49 -2.79 -14.02
CA ALA A 157 -4.25 -2.67 -14.81
C ALA A 157 -3.60 -4.06 -15.04
N ASN A 158 -3.39 -4.82 -13.96
CA ASN A 158 -2.66 -6.09 -14.00
C ASN A 158 -3.49 -7.23 -14.61
N VAL A 159 -4.78 -7.30 -14.31
CA VAL A 159 -5.71 -8.25 -14.94
C VAL A 159 -5.85 -7.94 -16.44
N GLY A 160 -5.91 -6.66 -16.82
CA GLY A 160 -5.92 -6.23 -18.22
C GLY A 160 -4.68 -6.70 -18.98
N ILE A 161 -3.48 -6.54 -18.41
CA ILE A 161 -2.22 -7.02 -19.00
C ILE A 161 -2.23 -8.54 -19.21
N VAL A 162 -2.61 -9.29 -18.18
CA VAL A 162 -2.50 -10.76 -18.20
C VAL A 162 -3.58 -11.40 -19.07
N THR A 163 -4.76 -10.80 -19.11
CA THR A 163 -5.87 -11.30 -19.91
C THR A 163 -5.90 -10.73 -21.33
N GLY A 164 -5.07 -9.74 -21.66
CA GLY A 164 -5.03 -9.10 -22.98
C GLY A 164 -6.22 -8.18 -23.25
N ASP A 165 -6.83 -7.62 -22.21
CA ASP A 165 -7.92 -6.65 -22.30
C ASP A 165 -7.35 -5.22 -22.25
N ASP A 166 -7.21 -4.60 -23.43
CA ASP A 166 -6.62 -3.26 -23.56
C ASP A 166 -7.47 -2.16 -22.92
N ARG A 167 -8.80 -2.33 -22.89
CA ARG A 167 -9.72 -1.39 -22.23
C ARG A 167 -9.46 -1.42 -20.73
N LEU A 168 -9.53 -2.60 -20.11
CA LEU A 168 -9.35 -2.76 -18.67
C LEU A 168 -7.95 -2.30 -18.22
N LYS A 169 -6.92 -2.64 -18.99
CA LYS A 169 -5.55 -2.17 -18.78
C LYS A 169 -5.45 -0.64 -18.79
N ARG A 170 -5.97 0.01 -19.84
CA ARG A 170 -5.94 1.48 -19.96
C ARG A 170 -6.73 2.15 -18.86
N THR A 171 -7.90 1.64 -18.52
CA THR A 171 -8.70 2.13 -17.40
C THR A 171 -7.91 2.06 -16.10
N GLY A 172 -7.30 0.91 -15.78
CA GLY A 172 -6.50 0.75 -14.57
C GLY A 172 -5.35 1.75 -14.44
N PHE A 173 -4.51 1.89 -15.47
CA PHE A 173 -3.42 2.86 -15.44
C PHE A 173 -3.89 4.32 -15.42
N THR A 174 -4.92 4.65 -16.21
CA THR A 174 -5.45 6.01 -16.25
C THR A 174 -5.99 6.41 -14.88
N TYR A 175 -6.71 5.51 -14.21
CA TYR A 175 -7.22 5.75 -12.87
C TYR A 175 -6.10 5.86 -11.84
N GLN A 176 -5.06 5.01 -11.88
CA GLN A 176 -3.93 5.13 -10.95
C GLN A 176 -3.20 6.48 -11.09
N ILE A 177 -2.86 6.87 -12.33
CA ILE A 177 -2.15 8.13 -12.61
C ILE A 177 -3.04 9.32 -12.27
N ALA A 178 -4.30 9.32 -12.72
CA ALA A 178 -5.24 10.39 -12.41
C ALA A 178 -5.49 10.47 -10.90
N GLY A 179 -5.57 9.34 -10.21
CA GLY A 179 -5.83 9.28 -8.78
C GLY A 179 -4.72 9.89 -7.95
N VAL A 180 -3.47 9.50 -8.22
CA VAL A 180 -2.29 10.13 -7.60
C VAL A 180 -2.27 11.63 -7.91
N ALA A 181 -2.49 12.02 -9.17
CA ALA A 181 -2.49 13.44 -9.55
C ALA A 181 -3.61 14.25 -8.85
N ILE A 182 -4.81 13.68 -8.69
CA ILE A 182 -5.93 14.30 -7.98
C ILE A 182 -5.57 14.50 -6.51
N VAL A 183 -5.00 13.48 -5.86
CA VAL A 183 -4.62 13.58 -4.44
C VAL A 183 -3.54 14.63 -4.26
N ILE A 184 -2.47 14.61 -5.06
CA ILE A 184 -1.41 15.62 -5.00
C ILE A 184 -1.99 17.02 -5.22
N ALA A 185 -2.78 17.23 -6.28
CA ALA A 185 -3.33 18.55 -6.59
C ALA A 185 -4.27 19.06 -5.49
N ALA A 186 -5.10 18.19 -4.93
CA ALA A 186 -5.99 18.53 -3.82
C ALA A 186 -5.21 18.86 -2.54
N SER A 187 -4.17 18.08 -2.23
CA SER A 187 -3.28 18.32 -1.09
C SER A 187 -2.49 19.61 -1.25
N VAL A 188 -1.94 19.93 -2.44
CA VAL A 188 -1.31 21.24 -2.71
C VAL A 188 -2.32 22.36 -2.45
N GLY A 189 -3.53 22.26 -3.01
CA GLY A 189 -4.55 23.29 -2.84
C GLY A 189 -4.93 23.52 -1.38
N LEU A 190 -5.14 22.44 -0.62
CA LEU A 190 -5.49 22.52 0.79
C LEU A 190 -4.33 23.02 1.66
N ALA A 191 -3.11 22.54 1.40
CA ALA A 191 -1.90 22.97 2.09
C ALA A 191 -1.62 24.46 1.88
N VAL A 192 -1.76 24.97 0.63
CA VAL A 192 -1.65 26.41 0.33
C VAL A 192 -2.74 27.21 1.06
N LEU A 193 -3.98 26.72 1.08
CA LEU A 193 -5.07 27.38 1.82
C LEU A 193 -4.82 27.42 3.33
N ALA A 194 -4.31 26.32 3.91
CA ALA A 194 -3.96 26.26 5.32
C ALA A 194 -2.87 27.29 5.66
N ARG A 195 -1.85 27.40 4.80
CA ARG A 195 -0.79 28.39 4.92
C ARG A 195 -1.33 29.82 4.84
N LEU A 196 -2.18 30.12 3.85
CA LEU A 196 -2.80 31.44 3.70
C LEU A 196 -3.74 31.80 4.88
N ALA A 197 -4.35 30.80 5.51
CA ALA A 197 -5.18 30.98 6.69
C ALA A 197 -4.39 31.20 7.98
N GLY A 198 -3.05 31.12 7.95
CA GLY A 198 -2.21 31.24 9.13
C GLY A 198 -2.31 30.04 10.07
N LEU A 199 -2.72 28.87 9.54
CA LEU A 199 -2.72 27.61 10.28
C LEU A 199 -1.33 26.95 10.31
N GLU A 200 -0.28 27.75 10.13
CA GLU A 200 1.11 27.30 10.26
C GLU A 200 1.33 26.90 11.73
N PRO A 201 1.83 25.68 12.01
CA PRO A 201 2.31 25.32 13.33
C PRO A 201 3.35 26.36 13.76
N ALA A 202 3.04 27.17 14.77
CA ALA A 202 3.88 28.28 15.16
C ALA A 202 5.25 27.78 15.65
N GLY A 203 6.28 27.93 14.82
CA GLY A 203 7.68 27.69 15.19
C GLY A 203 8.20 26.26 15.09
N VAL A 204 7.48 25.34 14.45
CA VAL A 204 7.95 23.97 14.17
C VAL A 204 8.16 23.85 12.66
N ASP A 205 9.35 23.47 12.22
CA ASP A 205 9.57 23.03 10.84
C ASP A 205 8.63 21.85 10.60
N ILE A 206 7.71 21.99 9.64
CA ILE A 206 6.62 21.02 9.44
C ILE A 206 7.13 19.61 9.11
N VAL A 207 8.40 19.51 8.72
CA VAL A 207 9.07 18.24 8.45
C VAL A 207 9.60 17.54 9.71
N VAL A 208 9.56 18.19 10.87
CA VAL A 208 9.79 17.57 12.20
C VAL A 208 8.54 16.82 12.69
N ALA A 209 7.40 16.95 12.01
CA ALA A 209 6.25 16.10 12.30
C ALA A 209 6.55 14.67 11.83
N THR A 210 6.64 13.73 12.78
CA THR A 210 7.01 12.33 12.58
C THR A 210 6.24 11.69 11.41
N GLU A 211 4.93 11.95 11.30
CA GLU A 211 4.11 11.38 10.22
C GLU A 211 4.42 11.95 8.83
N LEU A 212 4.96 13.17 8.70
CA LEU A 212 5.36 13.72 7.40
C LEU A 212 6.78 13.24 7.03
N GLU A 213 7.68 13.22 8.01
CA GLU A 213 9.06 12.76 7.84
C GLU A 213 9.13 11.34 7.28
N GLU A 214 8.36 10.41 7.86
CA GLU A 214 8.25 9.00 7.40
C GLU A 214 7.79 8.86 5.94
N ARG A 215 7.17 9.90 5.36
CA ARG A 215 6.64 9.89 3.98
C ARG A 215 7.51 10.66 3.01
N VAL A 216 8.49 11.39 3.53
CA VAL A 216 9.44 12.20 2.77
C VAL A 216 10.79 11.49 2.67
N ALA A 217 11.21 10.81 3.74
CA ALA A 217 12.40 9.95 3.80
C ALA A 217 12.03 8.52 3.33
N PRO A 218 12.33 8.18 2.07
CA PRO A 218 11.84 6.92 1.54
C PRO A 218 12.75 5.78 2.03
N ASN A 219 12.13 4.71 2.55
CA ASN A 219 12.84 3.59 3.19
C ASN A 219 12.57 2.27 2.45
N LEU A 220 13.55 1.37 2.38
CA LEU A 220 13.40 0.00 1.85
C LEU A 220 12.23 -0.79 2.49
N PHE A 221 11.86 -0.53 3.74
CA PHE A 221 10.71 -1.22 4.35
C PHE A 221 9.37 -0.85 3.68
N SER A 222 9.24 0.38 3.18
CA SER A 222 8.05 0.81 2.43
C SER A 222 7.86 0.02 1.13
N LEU A 223 8.97 -0.37 0.48
CA LEU A 223 8.98 -1.22 -0.70
C LEU A 223 8.39 -2.62 -0.38
N ALA A 224 8.76 -3.20 0.75
CA ALA A 224 8.22 -4.49 1.19
C ALA A 224 6.70 -4.44 1.40
N VAL A 225 6.20 -3.35 1.99
CA VAL A 225 4.76 -3.10 2.17
C VAL A 225 4.05 -2.99 0.82
N ALA A 226 4.60 -2.22 -0.13
CA ALA A 226 4.02 -2.05 -1.46
C ALA A 226 3.99 -3.37 -2.28
N LEU A 227 5.07 -4.14 -2.25
CA LEU A 227 5.12 -5.48 -2.86
C LEU A 227 4.08 -6.41 -2.22
N GLY A 228 4.00 -6.42 -0.88
CA GLY A 228 3.02 -7.19 -0.13
C GLY A 228 1.59 -6.84 -0.49
N ALA A 229 1.27 -5.55 -0.63
CA ALA A 229 -0.05 -5.06 -1.03
C ALA A 229 -0.43 -5.53 -2.45
N GLY A 230 0.52 -5.53 -3.40
CA GLY A 230 0.32 -6.06 -4.75
C GLY A 230 0.03 -7.57 -4.76
N ILE A 231 0.78 -8.36 -3.98
CA ILE A 231 0.53 -9.80 -3.81
C ILE A 231 -0.85 -10.04 -3.20
N ALA A 232 -1.16 -9.36 -2.09
CA ALA A 232 -2.43 -9.47 -1.38
C ALA A 232 -3.61 -9.09 -2.29
N GLY A 233 -3.46 -8.10 -3.17
CA GLY A 233 -4.47 -7.69 -4.15
C GLY A 233 -4.86 -8.82 -5.10
N ILE A 234 -3.89 -9.57 -5.59
CA ILE A 234 -4.19 -10.71 -6.45
C ILE A 234 -4.72 -11.90 -5.65
N LEU A 235 -4.26 -12.09 -4.43
CA LEU A 235 -4.79 -13.14 -3.55
C LEU A 235 -6.24 -12.88 -3.15
N SER A 236 -6.66 -11.62 -2.94
CA SER A 236 -8.07 -11.29 -2.68
C SER A 236 -8.98 -11.68 -3.85
N LEU A 237 -8.55 -11.40 -5.08
CA LEU A 237 -9.28 -11.81 -6.29
C LEU A 237 -9.31 -13.33 -6.50
N THR A 238 -8.17 -14.00 -6.31
CA THR A 238 -7.99 -15.41 -6.71
C THR A 238 -8.40 -16.39 -5.62
N ARG A 239 -8.29 -16.00 -4.35
CA ARG A 239 -8.58 -16.86 -3.18
C ARG A 239 -9.73 -16.36 -2.32
N GLY A 240 -10.33 -15.22 -2.65
CA GLY A 240 -11.48 -14.68 -1.94
C GLY A 240 -11.17 -14.08 -0.57
N PHE A 241 -9.95 -13.57 -0.37
CA PHE A 241 -9.64 -12.74 0.80
C PHE A 241 -10.41 -11.42 0.77
N SER A 242 -10.55 -10.77 1.94
CA SER A 242 -11.27 -9.50 2.08
C SER A 242 -10.66 -8.40 1.21
N GLU A 243 -11.43 -7.95 0.22
CA GLU A 243 -11.07 -6.85 -0.68
C GLU A 243 -10.93 -5.53 0.10
N ALA A 244 -11.72 -5.33 1.17
CA ALA A 244 -11.64 -4.12 2.00
C ALA A 244 -10.29 -3.96 2.70
N ILE A 245 -9.76 -5.02 3.33
CA ILE A 245 -8.47 -4.97 4.06
C ILE A 245 -7.32 -4.65 3.09
N VAL A 246 -7.34 -5.28 1.92
CA VAL A 246 -6.30 -5.06 0.92
C VAL A 246 -6.41 -3.68 0.28
N GLY A 247 -7.63 -3.16 0.12
CA GLY A 247 -7.86 -1.79 -0.31
C GLY A 247 -7.19 -0.78 0.62
N VAL A 248 -7.31 -0.97 1.94
CA VAL A 248 -6.62 -0.14 2.94
C VAL A 248 -5.11 -0.24 2.78
N MET A 249 -4.54 -1.43 2.57
CA MET A 249 -3.09 -1.59 2.37
C MET A 249 -2.56 -0.85 1.12
N ILE A 250 -3.27 -0.97 -0.02
CA ILE A 250 -2.89 -0.25 -1.25
C ILE A 250 -3.04 1.26 -1.05
N ALA A 251 -4.07 1.69 -0.33
CA ALA A 251 -4.26 3.11 -0.01
C ALA A 251 -3.20 3.64 0.96
N ALA A 252 -2.77 2.85 1.94
CA ALA A 252 -1.70 3.20 2.87
C ALA A 252 -0.38 3.49 2.15
N ALA A 253 -0.09 2.74 1.08
CA ALA A 253 1.11 2.93 0.27
C ALA A 253 1.03 4.15 -0.67
N LEU A 254 -0.16 4.70 -0.95
CA LEU A 254 -0.33 5.70 -2.01
C LEU A 254 -0.88 7.04 -1.52
N ILE A 255 -1.88 7.04 -0.63
CA ILE A 255 -2.57 8.27 -0.21
C ILE A 255 -1.67 9.18 0.62
N PRO A 256 -1.08 8.73 1.75
CA PRO A 256 -0.25 9.62 2.57
C PRO A 256 1.00 10.12 1.83
N PRO A 257 1.77 9.28 1.09
CA PRO A 257 2.89 9.78 0.31
C PRO A 257 2.46 10.81 -0.76
N SER A 258 1.31 10.61 -1.42
CA SER A 258 0.78 11.60 -2.38
C SER A 258 0.37 12.90 -1.70
N ALA A 259 -0.18 12.83 -0.49
CA ALA A 259 -0.51 14.02 0.29
C ALA A 259 0.75 14.75 0.79
N ALA A 260 1.79 14.00 1.20
CA ALA A 260 3.09 14.52 1.60
C ALA A 260 3.77 15.29 0.46
N VAL A 261 3.70 14.79 -0.79
CA VAL A 261 4.13 15.54 -1.98
C VAL A 261 3.39 16.88 -2.07
N GLY A 262 2.06 16.87 -1.87
CA GLY A 262 1.28 18.10 -1.96
C GLY A 262 1.64 19.13 -0.87
N ILE A 263 1.85 18.67 0.36
CA ILE A 263 2.26 19.52 1.49
C ILE A 263 3.65 20.10 1.24
N THR A 264 4.64 19.27 0.95
CA THR A 264 6.03 19.71 0.73
C THR A 264 6.17 20.68 -0.46
N VAL A 265 5.39 20.48 -1.53
CA VAL A 265 5.30 21.44 -2.65
C VAL A 265 4.70 22.78 -2.20
N ALA A 266 3.65 22.77 -1.37
CA ALA A 266 3.04 24.00 -0.86
C ALA A 266 3.98 24.78 0.09
N TRP A 267 4.89 24.08 0.78
CA TRP A 267 5.93 24.66 1.63
C TRP A 267 7.22 25.04 0.89
N GLY A 268 7.31 24.78 -0.42
CA GLY A 268 8.48 25.11 -1.23
C GLY A 268 9.69 24.19 -1.02
N MET A 269 9.50 23.07 -0.30
CA MET A 269 10.56 22.12 0.03
C MET A 269 10.79 21.16 -1.13
N SER A 270 11.62 21.58 -2.08
CA SER A 270 11.79 20.89 -3.37
C SER A 270 12.42 19.50 -3.21
N GLY A 271 13.38 19.38 -2.29
CA GLY A 271 14.01 18.12 -1.92
C GLY A 271 13.00 17.12 -1.37
N ALA A 272 12.23 17.55 -0.36
CA ALA A 272 11.24 16.73 0.32
C ALA A 272 10.12 16.27 -0.63
N ALA A 273 9.66 17.18 -1.49
CA ALA A 273 8.69 16.87 -2.54
C ALA A 273 9.22 15.81 -3.52
N THR A 274 10.52 15.84 -3.85
CA THR A 274 11.14 14.86 -4.74
C THR A 274 11.26 13.50 -4.07
N GLY A 275 11.64 13.45 -2.79
CA GLY A 275 11.68 12.22 -1.99
C GLY A 275 10.31 11.54 -1.88
N ALA A 276 9.29 12.29 -1.47
CA ALA A 276 7.91 11.80 -1.39
C ALA A 276 7.36 11.38 -2.76
N ALA A 277 7.68 12.11 -3.84
CA ALA A 277 7.23 11.76 -5.18
C ALA A 277 7.91 10.47 -5.68
N ALA A 278 9.20 10.30 -5.40
CA ALA A 278 9.91 9.07 -5.71
C ALA A 278 9.28 7.88 -4.98
N LEU A 279 8.91 8.03 -3.70
CA LEU A 279 8.22 7.02 -2.91
C LEU A 279 6.88 6.60 -3.54
N VAL A 280 6.06 7.58 -3.97
CA VAL A 280 4.80 7.31 -4.67
C VAL A 280 5.04 6.47 -5.93
N VAL A 281 6.01 6.85 -6.76
CA VAL A 281 6.30 6.14 -8.01
C VAL A 281 6.82 4.72 -7.74
N VAL A 282 7.73 4.56 -6.77
CA VAL A 282 8.23 3.26 -6.34
C VAL A 282 7.08 2.37 -5.86
N ASN A 283 6.15 2.91 -5.05
CA ASN A 283 5.01 2.16 -4.54
C ASN A 283 4.07 1.71 -5.66
N VAL A 284 3.74 2.61 -6.60
CA VAL A 284 2.92 2.26 -7.78
C VAL A 284 3.59 1.15 -8.59
N LEU A 285 4.87 1.28 -8.92
CA LEU A 285 5.60 0.28 -9.70
C LEU A 285 5.67 -1.07 -8.97
N SER A 286 5.92 -1.05 -7.67
CA SER A 286 6.05 -2.24 -6.82
C SER A 286 4.74 -3.00 -6.70
N ILE A 287 3.63 -2.29 -6.44
CA ILE A 287 2.29 -2.89 -6.38
C ILE A 287 1.95 -3.57 -7.72
N ASN A 288 2.18 -2.88 -8.85
CA ASN A 288 1.90 -3.44 -10.16
C ASN A 288 2.84 -4.61 -10.51
N LEU A 289 4.13 -4.50 -10.24
CA LEU A 289 5.10 -5.59 -10.46
C LEU A 289 4.72 -6.84 -9.68
N ALA A 290 4.44 -6.68 -8.39
CA ALA A 290 4.11 -7.78 -7.50
C ALA A 290 2.76 -8.42 -7.86
N ALA A 291 1.76 -7.61 -8.20
CA ALA A 291 0.48 -8.11 -8.71
C ALA A 291 0.66 -8.89 -10.03
N LEU A 292 1.41 -8.34 -10.98
CA LEU A 292 1.68 -8.99 -12.25
C LEU A 292 2.44 -10.31 -12.08
N ALA A 293 3.49 -10.32 -11.25
CA ALA A 293 4.26 -11.50 -10.92
C ALA A 293 3.39 -12.57 -10.26
N THR A 294 2.52 -12.18 -9.32
CA THR A 294 1.61 -13.10 -8.63
C THR A 294 0.62 -13.74 -9.60
N LEU A 295 0.02 -12.97 -10.52
CA LEU A 295 -0.85 -13.51 -11.57
C LEU A 295 -0.08 -14.49 -12.49
N TRP A 296 1.15 -14.15 -12.85
CA TRP A 296 1.98 -14.97 -13.72
C TRP A 296 2.39 -16.30 -13.06
N ILE A 297 2.75 -16.27 -11.77
CA ILE A 297 3.07 -17.45 -10.94
C ILE A 297 1.81 -18.31 -10.74
N ALA A 298 0.64 -17.70 -10.54
CA ALA A 298 -0.65 -18.39 -10.51
C ALA A 298 -1.06 -18.98 -11.89
N GLY A 299 -0.20 -18.81 -12.90
CA GLY A 299 -0.28 -19.44 -14.21
C GLY A 299 -1.16 -18.68 -15.20
N TYR A 300 -1.73 -17.52 -14.83
CA TYR A 300 -2.47 -16.68 -15.76
C TYR A 300 -1.48 -16.13 -16.79
N ARG A 301 -1.31 -16.88 -17.89
CA ARG A 301 -0.45 -16.54 -19.02
C ARG A 301 -1.33 -16.36 -20.25
N PRO A 302 -1.07 -15.39 -21.13
CA PRO A 302 -1.81 -15.26 -22.39
C PRO A 302 -1.50 -16.47 -23.29
N GLN A 303 -2.32 -17.51 -23.17
CA GLN A 303 -2.42 -18.59 -24.15
C GLN A 303 -3.66 -18.31 -24.97
N GLY A 304 -3.47 -17.74 -26.15
CA GLY A 304 -4.46 -17.72 -27.22
C GLY A 304 -4.00 -18.73 -28.26
N LEU A 305 -4.63 -19.90 -28.30
CA LEU A 305 -4.36 -20.88 -29.36
C LEU A 305 -5.00 -20.46 -30.70
N PHE A 306 -5.85 -19.42 -30.75
CA PHE A 306 -6.56 -19.03 -31.99
C PHE A 306 -6.84 -17.54 -32.23
N GLU A 307 -6.16 -16.60 -31.57
CA GLU A 307 -6.25 -15.17 -31.92
C GLU A 307 -4.87 -14.50 -31.87
N VAL A 308 -4.08 -14.77 -32.91
CA VAL A 308 -2.82 -14.08 -33.16
C VAL A 308 -3.15 -12.73 -33.77
N SER A 309 -3.48 -11.74 -32.94
CA SER A 309 -3.35 -10.34 -33.35
C SER A 309 -1.87 -9.93 -33.16
N PRO A 310 -1.17 -9.48 -34.21
CA PRO A 310 0.28 -9.23 -34.20
C PRO A 310 0.74 -8.00 -33.38
N THR A 311 -0.17 -7.33 -32.68
CA THR A 311 0.08 -6.04 -31.99
C THR A 311 0.09 -6.12 -30.47
N ARG A 312 -0.13 -7.30 -29.86
CA ARG A 312 -0.18 -7.43 -28.40
C ARG A 312 1.22 -7.42 -27.79
N THR A 313 1.51 -6.39 -27.01
CA THR A 313 2.72 -6.33 -26.18
C THR A 313 2.68 -7.49 -25.18
N PRO A 314 3.68 -8.37 -25.17
CA PRO A 314 3.64 -9.55 -24.34
C PRO A 314 3.82 -9.19 -22.86
N THR A 315 3.20 -9.98 -21.96
CA THR A 315 3.19 -9.74 -20.51
C THR A 315 4.58 -9.54 -19.92
N TYR A 316 5.61 -10.23 -20.45
CA TYR A 316 6.99 -10.09 -20.00
C TYR A 316 7.56 -8.69 -20.26
N THR A 317 7.06 -7.96 -21.26
CA THR A 317 7.50 -6.58 -21.51
C THR A 317 7.08 -5.66 -20.38
N TYR A 318 5.85 -5.80 -19.87
CA TYR A 318 5.41 -5.01 -18.70
C TYR A 318 6.15 -5.41 -17.43
N ALA A 319 6.40 -6.70 -17.23
CA ALA A 319 7.24 -7.15 -16.12
C ALA A 319 8.66 -6.57 -16.20
N ALA A 320 9.25 -6.49 -17.40
CA ALA A 320 10.54 -5.85 -17.63
C ALA A 320 10.48 -4.32 -17.40
N ILE A 321 9.44 -3.64 -17.91
CA ILE A 321 9.26 -2.19 -17.69
C ILE A 321 9.15 -1.88 -16.20
N PHE A 322 8.30 -2.61 -15.46
CA PHE A 322 8.16 -2.42 -14.04
C PHE A 322 9.42 -2.80 -13.27
N GLY A 323 10.08 -3.89 -13.62
CA GLY A 323 11.31 -4.34 -12.97
C GLY A 323 12.48 -3.39 -13.20
N ILE A 324 12.68 -2.93 -14.43
CA ILE A 324 13.73 -1.95 -14.77
C ILE A 324 13.40 -0.59 -14.16
N GLY A 325 12.15 -0.12 -14.28
CA GLY A 325 11.72 1.14 -13.65
C GLY A 325 11.92 1.11 -12.14
N LEU A 326 11.54 0.00 -11.49
CA LEU A 326 11.76 -0.20 -10.07
C LEU A 326 13.26 -0.22 -9.73
N LEU A 327 14.10 -0.93 -10.48
CA LEU A 327 15.56 -0.93 -10.24
C LEU A 327 16.17 0.45 -10.37
N VAL A 328 15.78 1.22 -11.39
CA VAL A 328 16.29 2.58 -11.63
C VAL A 328 15.88 3.52 -10.50
N LEU A 329 14.66 3.41 -9.98
CA LEU A 329 14.15 4.26 -8.90
C LEU A 329 14.54 3.77 -7.51
N ALA A 330 14.73 2.47 -7.32
CA ALA A 330 15.13 1.87 -6.06
C ALA A 330 16.63 2.01 -5.80
N ALA A 331 17.46 2.21 -6.83
CA ALA A 331 18.89 2.40 -6.64
C ALA A 331 19.24 3.73 -5.90
N PRO A 332 18.71 4.90 -6.28
CA PRO A 332 18.85 6.13 -5.50
C PRO A 332 18.27 5.98 -4.10
N LEU A 333 17.12 5.32 -4.00
CA LEU A 333 16.45 5.07 -2.72
C LEU A 333 17.31 4.24 -1.77
N ALA A 334 17.90 3.15 -2.26
CA ALA A 334 18.83 2.32 -1.50
C ALA A 334 20.09 3.11 -1.12
N GLY A 335 20.55 4.02 -1.98
CA GLY A 335 21.63 4.94 -1.64
C GLY A 335 21.29 5.82 -0.45
N VAL A 336 20.12 6.47 -0.47
CA VAL A 336 19.62 7.30 0.64
C VAL A 336 19.47 6.47 1.91
N THR A 337 18.82 5.29 1.84
CA THR A 337 18.66 4.43 3.01
C THR A 337 20.01 3.95 3.59
N LEU A 338 21.02 3.71 2.76
CA LEU A 338 22.36 3.35 3.25
C LEU A 338 23.04 4.52 3.96
N LEU A 339 22.88 5.74 3.47
CA LEU A 339 23.38 6.94 4.15
C LEU A 339 22.69 7.12 5.52
N ASP A 340 21.39 6.86 5.58
CA ASP A 340 20.59 6.91 6.81
C ASP A 340 21.02 5.84 7.85
N PHE A 341 21.42 4.64 7.40
CA PHE A 341 22.01 3.65 8.30
C PHE A 341 23.35 4.12 8.90
N HIS A 342 24.14 4.86 8.13
CA HIS A 342 25.41 5.41 8.61
C HIS A 342 25.20 6.54 9.62
N THR A 343 24.14 7.36 9.48
CA THR A 343 23.81 8.40 10.47
C THR A 343 23.35 7.80 11.79
N THR A 344 22.58 6.70 11.80
CA THR A 344 22.22 5.99 13.04
C THR A 344 23.46 5.37 13.73
N GLU A 345 24.40 4.82 12.96
CA GLU A 345 25.66 4.32 13.51
C GLU A 345 26.51 5.46 14.10
N LEU A 346 26.49 6.62 13.45
CA LEU A 346 27.16 7.83 13.92
C LEU A 346 26.52 8.40 15.18
N GLU A 347 25.20 8.36 15.33
CA GLU A 347 24.50 8.76 16.56
C GLU A 347 24.94 7.89 17.74
N SER A 348 24.94 6.56 17.58
CA SER A 348 25.40 5.64 18.63
C SER A 348 26.90 5.80 18.94
N ALA A 349 27.73 6.06 17.91
CA ALA A 349 29.15 6.34 18.10
C ALA A 349 29.37 7.67 18.84
N THR A 350 28.61 8.71 18.48
CA THR A 350 28.64 10.03 19.11
C THR A 350 28.22 9.92 20.57
N GLU A 351 27.15 9.18 20.88
CA GLU A 351 26.71 8.95 22.26
C GLU A 351 27.79 8.23 23.09
N ALA A 352 28.48 7.24 22.50
CA ALA A 352 29.59 6.55 23.15
C ALA A 352 30.79 7.49 23.40
N GLU A 353 31.12 8.36 22.45
CA GLU A 353 32.21 9.35 22.57
C GLU A 353 31.88 10.43 23.60
N VAL A 354 30.66 10.97 23.58
CA VAL A 354 30.16 11.92 24.58
C VAL A 354 30.28 11.33 25.98
N ASN A 355 29.81 10.09 26.17
CA ASN A 355 29.91 9.40 27.45
C ASN A 355 31.36 9.14 27.87
N ALA A 356 32.26 8.87 26.92
CA ALA A 356 33.69 8.69 27.21
C ALA A 356 34.35 10.00 27.67
N VAL A 357 34.02 11.13 27.04
CA VAL A 357 34.51 12.45 27.45
C VAL A 357 33.98 12.81 28.84
N LEU A 358 32.69 12.61 29.09
CA LEU A 358 32.08 12.91 30.40
C LEU A 358 32.60 12.02 31.54
N ALA A 359 33.16 10.84 31.23
CA ALA A 359 33.80 9.97 32.21
C ALA A 359 35.22 10.42 32.63
N GLU A 360 35.80 11.44 31.99
CA GLU A 360 37.09 12.00 32.41
C GLU A 360 37.00 12.67 33.79
N SER A 361 38.04 12.53 34.62
CA SER A 361 38.04 13.04 36.01
C SER A 361 37.83 14.55 36.16
N GLN A 362 37.94 15.31 35.07
CA GLN A 362 37.73 16.76 35.04
C GLN A 362 36.25 17.16 34.84
N TYR A 363 35.39 16.20 34.48
CA TYR A 363 33.95 16.39 34.24
C TYR A 363 33.08 15.60 35.25
N ASP A 364 33.70 15.13 36.35
CA ASP A 364 33.04 14.34 37.38
C ASP A 364 31.82 15.08 37.96
N GLY A 365 30.64 14.45 37.89
CA GLY A 365 29.34 15.05 38.26
C GLY A 365 28.49 15.60 37.11
N LEU A 366 28.97 15.50 35.86
CA LEU A 366 28.15 15.68 34.65
C LEU A 366 27.67 14.33 34.12
N GLU A 367 26.38 14.22 33.81
CA GLU A 367 25.80 13.05 33.12
C GLU A 367 25.10 13.51 31.84
N ALA A 368 25.34 12.79 30.73
CA ALA A 368 24.58 12.98 29.51
C ALA A 368 23.14 12.52 29.76
N GLU A 369 22.20 13.44 29.59
CA GLU A 369 20.77 13.17 29.72
C GLU A 369 20.17 12.80 28.37
N ASP A 370 20.62 13.45 27.30
CA ASP A 370 20.17 13.20 25.94
C ASP A 370 21.24 13.63 24.92
N VAL A 371 21.37 12.90 23.82
CA VAL A 371 22.24 13.23 22.70
C VAL A 371 21.40 13.18 21.43
N VAL A 372 21.10 14.34 20.87
CA VAL A 372 20.25 14.48 19.69
C VAL A 372 21.10 14.90 18.51
N VAL A 373 21.04 14.13 17.42
CA VAL A 373 21.67 14.47 16.14
C VAL A 373 20.60 15.11 15.25
N GLU A 374 20.69 16.42 15.03
CA GLU A 374 19.83 17.15 14.10
C GLU A 374 20.41 17.08 12.68
N LEU A 375 19.59 16.59 11.76
CA LEU A 375 19.88 16.53 10.33
C LEU A 375 19.44 17.82 9.63
N ASP A 376 20.13 18.19 8.56
CA ASP A 376 19.74 19.31 7.70
C ASP A 376 18.42 19.02 6.96
N GLY A 377 17.81 20.07 6.40
CA GLY A 377 16.59 19.97 5.59
C GLY A 377 16.80 19.54 4.13
N ASP A 378 18.00 19.09 3.75
CA ASP A 378 18.40 18.88 2.34
C ASP A 378 17.98 17.50 1.81
N TYR A 379 16.68 17.27 1.74
CA TYR A 379 16.14 16.02 1.16
C TYR A 379 16.51 15.82 -0.32
N PRO A 380 16.68 14.56 -0.78
CA PRO A 380 16.54 13.33 0.01
C PRO A 380 17.83 12.87 0.71
N ILE A 381 18.94 13.59 0.60
CA ILE A 381 20.23 13.21 1.20
C ILE A 381 20.55 14.23 2.28
N GLN A 382 20.21 13.88 3.52
CA GLN A 382 20.45 14.76 4.66
C GLN A 382 21.84 14.55 5.24
N SER A 383 22.44 15.63 5.74
CA SER A 383 23.72 15.61 6.45
C SER A 383 23.52 16.03 7.90
N VAL A 384 24.47 15.73 8.78
CA VAL A 384 24.42 16.20 10.17
C VAL A 384 24.65 17.72 10.20
N GLU A 385 23.65 18.48 10.66
CA GLU A 385 23.77 19.93 10.84
C GLU A 385 24.32 20.25 12.23
N ARG A 386 23.76 19.58 13.26
CA ARG A 386 24.05 19.86 14.66
C ARG A 386 23.97 18.62 15.52
N ILE A 387 24.84 18.56 16.52
CA ILE A 387 24.78 17.57 17.60
C ILE A 387 24.49 18.33 18.89
N ILE A 388 23.33 18.08 19.49
CA ILE A 388 22.89 18.68 20.73
C ILE A 388 23.15 17.68 21.85
N VAL A 389 24.07 18.02 22.74
CA VAL A 389 24.38 17.23 23.93
C VAL A 389 23.76 17.91 25.14
N THR A 390 22.73 17.27 25.70
CA THR A 390 22.09 17.72 26.93
C THR A 390 22.79 17.09 28.12
N VAL A 391 23.44 17.91 28.93
CA VAL A 391 24.14 17.48 30.14
C VAL A 391 23.42 18.01 31.38
N SER A 392 23.27 17.13 32.36
CA SER A 392 22.81 17.50 33.70
C SER A 392 24.02 17.84 34.57
N SER A 393 23.92 18.90 35.37
CA SER A 393 24.99 19.35 36.27
C SER A 393 24.44 19.65 37.67
N SER A 394 25.22 19.28 38.70
CA SER A 394 24.92 19.68 40.08
C SER A 394 25.27 21.15 40.36
N GLU A 395 26.17 21.73 39.56
CA GLU A 395 26.62 23.11 39.69
C GLU A 395 26.06 23.99 38.55
N PRO A 396 25.48 25.15 38.85
CA PRO A 396 24.90 26.01 37.83
C PRO A 396 25.99 26.76 37.04
N GLY A 397 26.06 26.50 35.73
CA GLY A 397 26.88 27.27 34.79
C GLY A 397 27.57 26.40 33.73
N PRO A 398 27.97 26.99 32.59
CA PRO A 398 28.67 26.24 31.55
C PRO A 398 30.08 25.84 32.02
N VAL A 399 30.46 24.60 31.76
CA VAL A 399 31.84 24.13 32.00
C VAL A 399 32.74 24.63 30.86
N PRO A 400 33.79 25.41 31.14
CA PRO A 400 34.67 25.95 30.10
C PRO A 400 35.34 24.84 29.29
N GLY A 401 35.26 24.94 27.96
CA GLY A 401 35.97 24.03 27.04
C GLY A 401 35.33 22.66 26.80
N LEU A 402 34.19 22.33 27.45
CA LEU A 402 33.50 21.06 27.20
C LEU A 402 33.00 20.95 25.75
N ALA A 403 32.44 22.03 25.20
CA ALA A 403 31.98 22.05 23.80
C ALA A 403 33.15 21.86 22.82
N ASP A 404 34.30 22.50 23.07
CA ASP A 404 35.49 22.35 22.23
C ASP A 404 36.06 20.91 22.33
N ARG A 405 36.05 20.32 23.53
CA ARG A 405 36.53 18.94 23.74
C ARG A 405 35.62 17.92 23.06
N LEU A 406 34.31 18.07 23.18
CA LEU A 406 33.33 17.23 22.48
C LEU A 406 33.47 17.40 20.96
N TYR A 407 33.66 18.63 20.47
CA TYR A 407 33.90 18.89 19.06
C TYR A 407 35.17 18.18 18.55
N GLU A 408 36.29 18.23 19.28
CA GLU A 408 37.53 17.56 18.89
C GLU A 408 37.40 16.04 18.82
N GLU A 409 36.60 15.44 19.73
CA GLU A 409 36.43 13.99 19.79
C GLU A 409 35.44 13.47 18.73
N ILE A 410 34.39 14.25 18.44
CA ILE A 410 33.31 13.88 17.50
C ILE A 410 33.65 14.24 16.03
N SER A 411 34.41 15.32 15.81
CA SER A 411 34.78 15.81 14.48
C SER A 411 35.51 14.80 13.57
N PRO A 412 36.33 13.85 14.05
CA PRO A 412 36.97 12.83 13.20
C PRO A 412 35.98 11.88 12.52
N HIS A 413 34.79 11.72 13.10
CA HIS A 413 33.76 10.82 12.63
C HIS A 413 32.60 11.54 11.91
N SER A 414 32.57 12.88 11.96
CA SER A 414 31.50 13.71 11.42
C SER A 414 31.85 14.42 10.10
N ASP A 415 30.82 14.82 9.33
CA ASP A 415 31.00 15.59 8.10
C ASP A 415 31.57 17.00 8.35
N ALA A 416 32.21 17.58 7.33
CA ALA A 416 32.84 18.89 7.42
C ALA A 416 31.78 20.01 7.58
N GLY A 417 31.54 20.46 8.81
CA GLY A 417 30.63 21.58 9.11
C GLY A 417 29.70 21.40 10.32
N VAL A 418 29.74 20.26 11.00
CA VAL A 418 28.90 19.98 12.18
C VAL A 418 29.10 21.00 13.29
N THR A 419 28.01 21.46 13.90
CA THR A 419 28.04 22.29 15.11
C THR A 419 27.74 21.43 16.34
N VAL A 420 28.58 21.49 17.38
CA VAL A 420 28.31 20.83 18.67
C VAL A 420 27.73 21.87 19.62
N GLU A 421 26.49 21.66 20.04
CA GLU A 421 25.78 22.48 21.02
C GLU A 421 25.68 21.71 22.34
N VAL A 422 26.11 22.33 23.44
CA VAL A 422 26.00 21.72 24.78
C VAL A 422 24.97 22.48 25.59
N GLN A 423 23.88 21.80 25.94
CA GLN A 423 22.81 22.35 26.76
C GLN A 423 22.95 21.88 28.20
N TYR A 424 22.93 22.82 29.15
CA TYR A 424 23.05 22.53 30.57
C TYR A 424 21.67 22.62 31.22
N VAL A 425 21.15 21.50 31.70
CA VAL A 425 19.86 21.45 32.40
C VAL A 425 20.10 21.50 33.91
N VAL A 426 19.49 22.49 34.56
CA VAL A 426 19.53 22.67 36.02
C VAL A 426 18.14 22.47 36.58
N THR A 427 17.94 21.38 37.34
CA THR A 427 16.65 21.05 37.95
C THR A 427 16.56 21.57 39.39
N GLN A 428 15.51 22.36 39.69
CA GLN A 428 15.19 22.77 41.05
C GLN A 428 13.93 22.06 41.55
N GLN A 429 14.04 21.30 42.65
CA GLN A 429 12.91 20.61 43.26
C GLN A 429 12.56 21.21 44.62
N ARG A 430 11.26 21.23 44.96
CA ARG A 430 10.76 21.65 46.27
C ARG A 430 9.82 20.58 46.82
N GLY A 431 10.27 19.86 47.85
CA GLY A 431 9.43 18.93 48.60
C GLY A 431 8.51 19.65 49.59
N GLY A 432 7.36 19.04 49.91
CA GLY A 432 6.32 19.61 50.77
C GLY A 432 6.75 19.99 52.21
N ASN A 433 7.94 19.56 52.65
CA ASN A 433 8.48 19.85 53.98
C ASN A 433 9.40 21.09 54.07
N GLY A 434 9.53 21.88 52.99
CA GLY A 434 10.27 23.15 53.05
C GLY A 434 11.80 23.03 52.93
N ASP A 435 12.34 21.82 52.80
CA ASP A 435 13.73 21.62 52.38
C ASP A 435 13.85 21.84 50.87
N GLN A 436 14.70 22.80 50.49
CA GLN A 436 15.21 22.93 49.12
C GLN A 436 16.39 21.97 48.99
N GLN A 437 16.21 20.89 48.23
CA GLN A 437 17.32 20.06 47.78
C GLN A 437 17.37 20.11 46.26
N VAL A 438 18.56 20.44 45.75
CA VAL A 438 18.90 20.24 44.34
C VAL A 438 19.14 18.74 44.17
N SER A 439 18.26 18.06 43.44
CA SER A 439 18.28 16.62 43.24
C SER A 439 17.70 16.28 41.86
N VAL A 440 18.39 15.40 41.16
CA VAL A 440 18.14 14.95 39.78
C VAL A 440 17.01 13.91 39.77
N ARG A 441 16.17 13.96 38.73
CA ARG A 441 15.41 12.80 38.28
C ARG A 441 15.38 12.83 36.75
N SER A 442 15.75 11.72 36.11
CA SER A 442 15.63 11.57 34.66
C SER A 442 14.20 11.86 34.21
N THR A 443 14.07 12.62 33.14
CA THR A 443 12.82 12.72 32.40
C THR A 443 12.63 11.43 31.61
N ASP A 444 12.14 10.36 32.26
CA ASP A 444 11.45 9.30 31.51
C ASP A 444 10.20 9.92 30.89
N GLY A 445 10.13 9.90 29.56
CA GLY A 445 9.08 10.52 28.75
C GLY A 445 7.65 9.99 29.01
N PRO A 446 6.61 10.73 28.59
CA PRO A 446 5.22 10.26 28.62
C PRO A 446 4.90 9.15 27.62
#